data_AF-A0A851IDP9-F1
#
_entry.id   AF-A0A851IDP9-F1
#
_cell.length_a   1.000
_cell.length_b   1.000
_cell.length_c   1.000
_cell.angle_alpha   90.00
_cell.angle_beta   90.00
_cell.angle_gamma   90.00
#
_symmetry.space_group_name_H-M   'P 1'
#
loop_
_entity.id
_entity.type
_entity.pdbx_description
1 polymer ?
#
loop_
_entity_poly.entity_id
_entity_poly.type
_entity_poly.pdbx_seq_one_letter_code
_entity_poly.pdbx_strand_id
1 'polypeptide(L)'
;MIKKLKLPLSLILAFLVSAIIGFSNVQARSISKSTLIAQLQSRYQWVYIENSGSFTQLSSSVTGGYDKAAQDYAKYLSNMGRTKIYIVNSGLNNALKQYVGYTPATPDPEVAKAVKARGITLYCFEADVYYRPAPVVN
;
A
#
# COMPACT_ATOMS: atom_id res chain seq x y z
N MET A 1 -13.77 -25.69 -46.39
CA MET A 1 -13.82 -26.22 -45.00
C MET A 1 -13.20 -25.18 -44.06
N ILE A 2 -14.03 -24.47 -43.30
CA ILE A 2 -13.60 -23.40 -42.39
C ILE A 2 -13.59 -23.95 -40.96
N LYS A 3 -12.41 -24.09 -40.34
CA LYS A 3 -12.32 -24.31 -38.89
C LYS A 3 -12.36 -22.95 -38.20
N LYS A 4 -13.53 -22.54 -37.71
CA LYS A 4 -13.68 -21.38 -36.83
C LYS A 4 -13.15 -21.76 -35.45
N LEU A 5 -11.93 -21.33 -35.14
CA LEU A 5 -11.37 -21.40 -33.79
C LEU A 5 -12.16 -20.43 -32.90
N LYS A 6 -13.11 -20.96 -32.11
CA LYS A 6 -13.80 -20.19 -31.07
C LYS A 6 -12.89 -20.10 -29.86
N LEU A 7 -12.15 -18.99 -29.73
CA LEU A 7 -11.53 -18.67 -28.44
C LEU A 7 -12.65 -18.31 -27.43
N PRO A 8 -12.67 -18.91 -26.23
CA PRO A 8 -13.62 -18.54 -25.20
C PRO A 8 -13.28 -17.13 -24.69
N LEU A 9 -14.29 -16.27 -24.66
CA LEU A 9 -14.23 -14.86 -24.23
C LEU A 9 -13.70 -14.69 -22.80
N SER A 10 -13.66 -15.77 -22.00
CA SER A 10 -13.10 -15.80 -20.64
C SER A 10 -11.57 -15.68 -20.60
N LEU A 11 -10.85 -15.85 -21.71
CA LEU A 11 -9.39 -15.68 -21.75
C LEU A 11 -8.93 -14.22 -21.93
N ILE A 12 -9.83 -13.32 -22.35
CA ILE A 12 -9.50 -11.91 -22.63
C ILE A 12 -9.60 -11.04 -21.36
N LEU A 13 -10.21 -11.55 -20.28
CA LEU A 13 -10.35 -10.84 -19.00
C LEU A 13 -9.29 -11.23 -17.95
N ALA A 14 -8.10 -11.67 -18.37
CA ALA A 14 -6.95 -11.91 -17.48
C ALA A 14 -5.83 -10.86 -17.64
N PHE A 15 -6.06 -9.82 -18.44
CA PHE A 15 -5.06 -8.79 -18.78
C PHE A 15 -5.51 -7.37 -18.39
N LEU A 16 -6.18 -7.22 -17.23
CA LEU A 16 -6.41 -5.90 -16.65
C LEU A 16 -5.18 -5.45 -15.86
N VAL A 17 -4.21 -4.96 -16.64
CA VAL A 17 -3.27 -3.86 -16.32
C VAL A 17 -2.56 -3.99 -14.97
N SER A 18 -1.61 -4.92 -14.88
CA SER A 18 -0.41 -4.72 -14.08
C SER A 18 0.42 -3.65 -14.78
N ALA A 19 0.10 -2.37 -14.58
CA ALA A 19 1.03 -1.29 -14.90
C ALA A 19 2.21 -1.39 -13.93
N ILE A 20 3.18 -2.24 -14.28
CA ILE A 20 4.51 -2.23 -13.68
C ILE A 20 5.18 -0.95 -14.19
N ILE A 21 4.84 0.18 -13.58
CA ILE A 21 5.62 1.41 -13.76
C ILE A 21 6.91 1.18 -12.97
N GLY A 22 8.01 1.08 -13.72
CA GLY A 22 9.33 0.73 -13.20
C GLY A 22 9.86 1.68 -12.13
N PHE A 23 10.88 1.19 -11.43
CA PHE A 23 11.78 1.84 -10.46
C PHE A 23 11.45 1.80 -8.95
N SER A 24 10.38 1.11 -8.53
CA SER A 24 10.15 0.81 -7.11
C SER A 24 10.04 -0.69 -6.89
N ASN A 25 10.68 -1.22 -5.83
CA ASN A 25 10.46 -2.59 -5.35
C ASN A 25 9.04 -2.80 -4.78
N VAL A 26 8.19 -1.77 -4.88
CA VAL A 26 6.81 -1.76 -4.43
C VAL A 26 5.91 -2.17 -5.58
N GLN A 27 5.13 -3.21 -5.35
CA GLN A 27 3.98 -3.53 -6.17
C GLN A 27 2.77 -2.79 -5.62
N ALA A 28 2.07 -2.06 -6.49
CA ALA A 28 0.87 -1.33 -6.16
C ALA A 28 -0.33 -1.97 -6.86
N ARG A 29 -1.42 -2.18 -6.11
CA ARG A 29 -2.64 -2.78 -6.64
C ARG A 29 -3.86 -2.07 -6.08
N SER A 30 -4.74 -1.59 -6.96
CA SER A 30 -6.04 -1.07 -6.57
C SER A 30 -6.90 -2.18 -5.95
N ILE A 31 -7.55 -1.88 -4.84
CA ILE A 31 -8.36 -2.82 -4.04
C ILE A 31 -9.67 -2.16 -3.59
N SER A 32 -10.67 -2.99 -3.29
CA SER A 32 -11.89 -2.50 -2.65
C SER A 32 -11.68 -2.24 -1.16
N LYS A 33 -12.57 -1.47 -0.52
CA LYS A 33 -12.59 -1.29 0.93
C LYS A 33 -12.72 -2.61 1.69
N SER A 34 -13.55 -3.53 1.20
CA SER A 34 -13.72 -4.86 1.83
C SER A 34 -12.43 -5.69 1.78
N THR A 35 -11.69 -5.62 0.67
CA THR A 35 -10.37 -6.24 0.56
C THR A 35 -9.36 -5.58 1.51
N LEU A 36 -9.36 -4.24 1.62
CA LEU A 36 -8.51 -3.51 2.57
C LEU A 36 -8.74 -4.02 3.99
N ILE A 37 -9.99 -4.09 4.43
CA ILE A 37 -10.34 -4.57 5.78
C ILE A 37 -9.83 -5.99 6.01
N ALA A 38 -10.11 -6.91 5.09
CA ALA A 38 -9.70 -8.31 5.23
C ALA A 38 -8.17 -8.45 5.29
N GLN A 39 -7.44 -7.63 4.53
CA GLN A 39 -5.99 -7.67 4.51
C GLN A 39 -5.38 -6.99 5.75
N LEU A 40 -5.89 -5.86 6.23
CA LEU A 40 -5.46 -5.26 7.50
C LEU A 40 -5.63 -6.21 8.69
N GLN A 41 -6.58 -7.14 8.61
CA GLN A 41 -6.82 -8.16 9.64
C GLN A 41 -5.90 -9.39 9.54
N SER A 42 -5.17 -9.58 8.44
CA SER A 42 -4.44 -10.83 8.17
C SER A 42 -3.04 -10.66 7.57
N ARG A 43 -2.66 -9.45 7.13
CA ARG A 43 -1.42 -9.15 6.40
C ARG A 43 -0.75 -7.91 6.98
N TYR A 44 0.11 -8.11 7.97
CA TYR A 44 0.69 -7.01 8.73
C TYR A 44 1.92 -6.37 8.06
N GLN A 45 2.43 -6.95 6.98
CA GLN A 45 3.67 -6.54 6.32
C GLN A 45 3.46 -5.50 5.20
N TRP A 46 2.21 -5.14 4.90
CA TRP A 46 1.86 -4.26 3.79
C TRP A 46 1.46 -2.88 4.26
N VAL A 47 1.58 -1.91 3.36
CA VAL A 47 1.10 -0.55 3.52
C VAL A 47 -0.10 -0.38 2.61
N TYR A 48 -1.12 0.32 3.08
CA TYR A 48 -2.26 0.68 2.24
C TYR A 48 -2.40 2.17 2.18
N ILE A 49 -2.85 2.66 1.04
CA ILE A 49 -3.06 4.08 0.81
C ILE A 49 -4.49 4.34 0.41
N GLU A 50 -5.02 5.47 0.84
CA GLU A 50 -6.28 6.03 0.38
C GLU A 50 -6.02 7.37 -0.28
N ASN A 51 -6.50 7.51 -1.50
CA ASN A 51 -6.53 8.78 -2.22
C ASN A 51 -7.92 8.99 -2.78
N SER A 52 -8.58 10.07 -2.35
CA SER A 52 -9.90 10.48 -2.86
C SER A 52 -10.94 9.34 -2.84
N GLY A 53 -10.95 8.55 -1.76
CA GLY A 53 -11.87 7.41 -1.58
C GLY A 53 -11.46 6.11 -2.31
N SER A 54 -10.37 6.11 -3.07
CA SER A 54 -9.80 4.92 -3.71
C SER A 54 -8.71 4.29 -2.83
N PHE A 55 -8.69 2.96 -2.74
CA PHE A 55 -7.73 2.23 -1.93
C PHE A 55 -6.72 1.48 -2.78
N THR A 56 -5.45 1.56 -2.42
CA THR A 56 -4.36 0.84 -3.09
C THR A 56 -3.53 0.10 -2.05
N GLN A 57 -3.30 -1.19 -2.31
CA GLN A 57 -2.35 -2.03 -1.57
C GLN A 57 -0.96 -1.81 -2.11
N LEU A 58 0.00 -1.55 -1.21
CA LEU A 58 1.41 -1.49 -1.49
C LEU A 58 2.10 -2.68 -0.82
N SER A 59 2.79 -3.48 -1.61
CA SER A 59 3.62 -4.58 -1.10
C SER A 59 5.05 -4.43 -1.61
N SER A 60 6.01 -4.38 -0.68
CA SER A 60 7.44 -4.53 -0.96
C SER A 60 7.95 -5.84 -0.38
N SER A 61 9.10 -6.30 -0.87
CA SER A 61 9.84 -7.38 -0.22
C SER A 61 10.28 -6.93 1.18
N VAL A 62 10.11 -7.81 2.17
CA VAL A 62 10.66 -7.62 3.52
C VAL A 62 12.04 -8.26 3.68
N THR A 63 12.63 -8.78 2.60
CA THR A 63 14.02 -9.25 2.60
C THR A 63 14.94 -8.05 2.84
N GLY A 64 15.47 -7.93 4.06
CA GLY A 64 16.15 -6.71 4.55
C GLY A 64 15.44 -5.98 5.70
N GLY A 65 14.28 -6.49 6.15
CA GLY A 65 13.54 -5.96 7.30
C GLY A 65 12.61 -4.81 6.95
N TYR A 66 11.93 -4.28 7.98
CA TYR A 66 10.95 -3.20 7.80
C TYR A 66 11.56 -1.86 7.41
N ASP A 67 12.84 -1.63 7.73
CA ASP A 67 13.53 -0.40 7.34
C ASP A 67 13.70 -0.30 5.83
N LYS A 68 14.19 -1.37 5.19
CA LYS A 68 14.32 -1.42 3.73
C LYS A 68 12.97 -1.33 3.03
N ALA A 69 11.96 -2.04 3.54
CA ALA A 69 10.60 -1.94 3.02
C ALA A 69 10.03 -0.52 3.14
N ALA A 70 10.25 0.15 4.27
CA ALA A 70 9.84 1.53 4.51
C ALA A 70 10.48 2.52 3.54
N GLN A 71 11.79 2.38 3.24
CA GLN A 71 12.46 3.20 2.22
C GLN A 71 11.82 3.01 0.84
N ASP A 72 11.52 1.76 0.47
CA ASP A 72 10.90 1.47 -0.83
C ASP A 72 9.48 2.06 -0.91
N TYR A 73 8.69 1.96 0.16
CA TYR A 73 7.38 2.63 0.26
C TYR A 73 7.50 4.16 0.20
N ALA A 74 8.44 4.76 0.92
CA ALA A 74 8.64 6.21 0.91
C ALA A 74 9.02 6.72 -0.48
N LYS A 75 9.88 5.98 -1.20
CA LYS A 75 10.24 6.29 -2.60
C LYS A 75 9.03 6.19 -3.54
N TYR A 76 8.13 5.23 -3.31
CA TYR A 76 6.89 5.13 -4.07
C TYR A 76 5.96 6.33 -3.79
N LEU A 77 5.80 6.69 -2.51
CA LEU A 77 4.94 7.78 -2.06
C LEU A 77 5.42 9.17 -2.49
N SER A 78 6.73 9.36 -2.77
CA SER A 78 7.30 10.66 -3.16
C SER A 78 6.69 11.27 -4.42
N ASN A 79 6.07 10.45 -5.26
CA ASN A 79 5.48 10.88 -6.52
C ASN A 79 3.94 11.04 -6.45
N MET A 80 3.33 10.85 -5.27
CA MET A 80 1.87 10.78 -5.12
C MET A 80 1.24 12.02 -4.47
N GLY A 81 2.06 12.93 -3.94
CA GLY A 81 1.58 14.02 -3.11
C GLY A 81 1.04 13.52 -1.76
N ARG A 82 0.25 14.36 -1.09
CA ARG A 82 -0.29 14.02 0.23
C ARG A 82 -1.25 12.84 0.14
N THR A 83 -0.96 11.78 0.88
CA THR A 83 -1.67 10.50 0.76
C THR A 83 -1.95 9.92 2.14
N LYS A 84 -3.20 9.50 2.38
CA LYS A 84 -3.57 8.86 3.65
C LYS A 84 -3.07 7.42 3.67
N ILE A 85 -2.41 7.05 4.75
CA ILE A 85 -1.74 5.76 4.94
C ILE A 85 -2.46 4.94 6.02
N TYR A 86 -2.54 3.63 5.82
CA TYR A 86 -3.01 2.65 6.79
C TYR A 86 -1.96 1.55 6.98
N ILE A 87 -1.58 1.30 8.23
CA ILE A 87 -0.62 0.26 8.64
C ILE A 87 -1.09 -0.36 9.95
N VAL A 88 -0.85 -1.65 10.16
CA VAL A 88 -1.17 -2.34 11.43
C VAL A 88 0.06 -2.84 12.17
N ASN A 89 1.20 -2.99 11.49
CA ASN A 89 2.46 -3.33 12.14
C ASN A 89 3.16 -2.09 12.69
N SER A 90 3.46 -2.09 14.00
CA SER A 90 4.12 -0.96 14.68
C SER A 90 5.52 -0.69 14.16
N GLY A 91 6.32 -1.73 13.91
CA GLY A 91 7.68 -1.62 13.39
C GLY A 91 7.73 -0.98 12.01
N LEU A 92 6.86 -1.43 11.09
CA LEU A 92 6.74 -0.84 9.77
C LEU A 92 6.21 0.60 9.81
N ASN A 93 5.23 0.90 10.66
CA ASN A 93 4.74 2.26 10.88
C ASN A 93 5.85 3.19 11.37
N ASN A 94 6.64 2.75 12.35
CA ASN A 94 7.72 3.55 12.92
C ASN A 94 8.83 3.77 11.89
N ALA A 95 9.22 2.73 11.15
CA ALA A 95 10.21 2.83 10.09
C ALA A 95 9.75 3.80 8.98
N LEU A 96 8.51 3.67 8.49
CA LEU A 96 8.01 4.55 7.43
C LEU A 96 8.00 6.02 7.85
N LYS A 97 7.63 6.33 9.10
CA LYS A 97 7.63 7.69 9.65
C LYS A 97 9.02 8.33 9.73
N GLN A 98 10.11 7.57 9.64
CA GLN A 98 11.46 8.13 9.55
C GLN A 98 11.77 8.68 8.15
N TYR A 99 11.05 8.23 7.12
CA TYR A 99 11.31 8.56 5.71
C TYR A 99 10.25 9.48 5.09
N VAL A 100 9.16 9.79 5.79
CA VAL A 100 8.08 10.64 5.29
C VAL A 100 7.72 11.72 6.31
N GLY A 101 7.40 12.92 5.83
CA GLY A 101 6.66 13.87 6.65
C GLY A 101 5.27 13.29 6.94
N TYR A 102 4.78 13.44 8.16
CA TYR A 102 3.47 12.90 8.52
C TYR A 102 2.66 13.84 9.39
N THR A 103 1.35 13.77 9.22
CA THR A 103 0.36 14.39 10.11
C THR A 103 -0.67 13.35 10.55
N PRO A 104 -1.21 13.44 11.77
CA PRO A 104 -2.28 12.54 12.19
C PRO A 104 -3.47 12.62 11.25
N ALA A 105 -4.05 11.46 10.90
CA ALA A 105 -5.23 11.39 10.06
C ALA A 105 -6.30 10.51 10.69
N THR A 106 -7.57 10.86 10.45
CA THR A 106 -8.69 10.03 10.87
C THR A 106 -8.90 8.92 9.83
N PRO A 107 -8.84 7.63 10.24
CA PRO A 107 -9.13 6.52 9.34
C PRO A 107 -10.61 6.50 8.94
N ASP A 108 -10.92 5.84 7.82
CA ASP A 108 -12.30 5.49 7.48
C ASP A 108 -12.99 4.77 8.68
N PRO A 109 -14.18 5.21 9.12
CA PRO A 109 -14.84 4.66 10.30
C PRO A 109 -15.15 3.16 10.21
N GLU A 110 -15.47 2.65 9.04
CA GLU A 110 -15.78 1.23 8.83
C GLU A 110 -14.50 0.40 8.94
N VAL A 111 -13.40 0.89 8.35
CA VAL A 111 -12.07 0.26 8.47
C VAL A 111 -11.63 0.23 9.93
N ALA A 112 -11.71 1.37 10.62
CA ALA A 112 -11.31 1.48 12.03
C ALA A 112 -12.13 0.55 12.92
N LYS A 113 -13.45 0.51 12.75
CA LYS A 113 -14.36 -0.37 13.49
C LYS A 113 -14.01 -1.85 13.26
N ALA A 114 -13.81 -2.25 12.01
CA ALA A 114 -13.54 -3.64 11.65
C ALA A 114 -12.17 -4.13 12.14
N VAL A 115 -11.14 -3.29 12.08
CA VAL A 115 -9.80 -3.64 12.59
C VAL A 115 -9.81 -3.70 14.12
N LYS A 116 -10.44 -2.73 14.79
CA LYS A 116 -10.58 -2.71 16.26
C LYS A 116 -11.35 -3.91 16.79
N ALA A 117 -12.39 -4.37 16.10
CA ALA A 117 -13.15 -5.56 16.49
C ALA A 117 -12.31 -6.85 16.53
N ARG A 118 -11.14 -6.87 15.89
CA ARG A 118 -10.16 -7.97 15.95
C ARG A 118 -9.06 -7.76 17.01
N GLY A 119 -9.13 -6.70 17.81
CA GLY A 119 -8.10 -6.33 18.77
C GLY A 119 -6.80 -5.83 18.12
N ILE A 120 -6.85 -5.45 16.84
CA ILE A 120 -5.68 -5.00 16.09
C ILE A 120 -5.55 -3.48 16.22
N THR A 121 -4.32 -3.00 16.44
CA THR A 121 -4.02 -1.56 16.42
C THR A 121 -3.88 -1.09 14.98
N LEU A 122 -4.68 -0.10 14.59
CA LEU A 122 -4.59 0.56 13.29
C LEU A 122 -3.85 1.89 13.42
N TYR A 123 -2.75 2.02 12.69
CA TYR A 123 -2.03 3.29 12.51
C TYR A 123 -2.55 3.97 11.24
N CYS A 124 -2.96 5.23 11.36
CA CYS A 124 -3.40 6.04 10.24
C CYS A 124 -2.78 7.44 10.32
N PHE A 125 -2.23 7.91 9.20
CA PHE A 125 -1.63 9.23 9.08
C PHE A 125 -1.62 9.67 7.62
N GLU A 126 -1.56 10.97 7.36
CA GLU A 126 -1.27 11.48 6.03
C GLU A 126 0.23 11.62 5.86
N ALA A 127 0.78 10.95 4.86
CA ALA A 127 2.16 11.11 4.44
C ALA A 127 2.26 12.27 3.44
N ASP A 128 3.21 13.15 3.69
CA ASP A 128 3.63 14.21 2.78
C ASP A 128 5.14 14.08 2.61
N VAL A 129 5.57 13.71 1.42
CA VAL A 129 6.98 13.45 1.15
C VAL A 129 7.59 14.70 0.54
N TYR A 130 8.05 15.61 1.40
CA TYR A 130 9.24 16.37 1.07
C TYR A 130 10.39 15.36 1.12
N TYR A 131 10.95 14.98 -0.03
CA TYR A 131 12.10 14.08 -0.06
C TYR A 131 13.26 14.72 0.73
N ARG A 132 13.43 14.31 1.98
CA ARG A 132 14.65 14.57 2.75
C ARG A 132 15.50 13.31 2.57
N PRO A 133 16.59 13.34 1.77
CA PRO A 133 17.48 12.20 1.72
C PRO A 133 17.88 11.85 3.15
N ALA A 134 17.88 10.56 3.48
CA ALA A 134 18.25 10.08 4.81
C ALA A 134 19.62 10.70 5.21
N PRO A 135 19.82 11.08 6.47
CA PRO A 135 21.12 11.56 6.90
C PRO A 135 22.15 10.48 6.60
N VAL A 136 23.20 10.87 5.87
CA VAL A 136 24.37 10.02 5.64
C VAL A 136 24.95 9.74 7.03
N VAL A 137 24.81 8.49 7.48
CA VAL A 137 25.54 8.01 8.65
C VAL A 137 26.98 7.85 8.18
N ASN A 138 27.81 8.87 8.46
CA ASN A 138 29.27 8.77 8.33
C ASN A 138 29.83 7.86 9.42
#